data_AF-A0A9W9X0Q7-F1
#
_entry.id   AF-A0A9W9X0Q7-F1
#
_cell.length_a   1.000
_cell.length_b   1.000
_cell.length_c   1.000
_cell.angle_alpha   90.00
_cell.angle_beta   90.00
_cell.angle_gamma   90.00
#
_symmetry.space_group_name_H-M   'P 1'
#
loop_
_entity.id
_entity.type
_entity.pdbx_description
1 polymer ?
#
loop_
_entity_poly.entity_id
_entity_poly.type
_entity_poly.pdbx_seq_one_letter_code
_entity_poly.pdbx_strand_id
1 'polypeptide(L)'
;MAFISGIPLYNVWFGYRPQGAWPDTTHLRRIRALEGTASAMVQLDRFSFRTGGRLLFGNDGNPSHIGAMLDRWFVHKDPDDDPIYSECAASSDPKAYYTIMLDMHPEQNKVPRGLAMLLCQLISWISEPSSMDPFVLAHPDFDIQNFFVSEEGEIRGIID
;
A
#
# COMPACT_ATOMS: atom_id res chain seq x y z
N MET A 1 -1.48 18.74 -13.36
CA MET A 1 -1.20 17.31 -13.60
C MET A 1 -1.24 17.04 -15.09
N ALA A 2 -0.33 16.22 -15.61
CA ALA A 2 -0.38 15.77 -17.00
C ALA A 2 -1.36 14.58 -17.11
N PHE A 3 -2.09 14.50 -18.22
CA PHE A 3 -3.00 13.38 -18.48
C PHE A 3 -2.20 12.09 -18.72
N ILE A 4 -2.55 11.01 -18.01
CA ILE A 4 -1.97 9.68 -18.22
C ILE A 4 -2.82 8.97 -19.26
N SER A 5 -2.27 8.80 -20.47
CA SER A 5 -2.92 8.01 -21.51
C SER A 5 -2.79 6.52 -21.20
N GLY A 6 -3.93 5.81 -21.10
CA GLY A 6 -3.95 4.37 -20.88
C GLY A 6 -5.35 3.84 -20.59
N ILE A 7 -5.43 2.53 -20.37
CA ILE A 7 -6.64 1.84 -19.93
C ILE A 7 -6.45 1.43 -18.47
N PRO A 8 -7.45 1.63 -17.59
CA PRO A 8 -7.39 1.12 -16.23
C PRO A 8 -7.12 -0.38 -16.21
N LEU A 9 -6.17 -0.82 -15.37
CA LEU A 9 -5.79 -2.24 -15.29
C LEU A 9 -6.99 -3.12 -14.92
N TYR A 10 -7.89 -2.62 -14.07
CA TYR A 10 -9.17 -3.28 -13.75
C TYR A 10 -9.93 -3.73 -15.02
N ASN A 11 -10.00 -2.87 -16.06
CA ASN A 11 -10.72 -3.19 -17.29
C ASN A 11 -10.02 -4.26 -18.13
N VAL A 12 -8.68 -4.28 -18.11
CA VAL A 12 -7.88 -5.35 -18.74
C VAL A 12 -8.02 -6.67 -17.99
N TRP A 13 -8.19 -6.60 -16.67
CA TRP A 13 -8.32 -7.78 -15.82
C TRP A 13 -9.71 -8.42 -15.93
N PHE A 14 -10.77 -7.64 -15.76
CA PHE A 14 -12.15 -8.15 -15.68
C PHE A 14 -12.95 -8.01 -16.98
N GLY A 15 -12.34 -7.47 -18.04
CA GLY A 15 -12.89 -7.60 -19.38
C GLY A 15 -13.99 -6.59 -19.73
N TYR A 16 -13.98 -5.40 -19.14
CA TYR A 16 -14.72 -4.26 -19.68
C TYR A 16 -14.03 -3.77 -20.96
N ARG A 17 -14.11 -4.55 -22.05
CA ARG A 17 -13.86 -4.07 -23.40
C ARG A 17 -14.85 -4.61 -24.41
N PRO A 18 -15.18 -3.80 -25.43
CA PRO A 18 -16.09 -4.18 -26.50
C PRO A 18 -15.44 -5.26 -27.37
N GLN A 19 -16.08 -6.43 -27.45
CA GLN A 19 -15.99 -7.40 -28.55
C GLN A 19 -14.58 -7.70 -29.14
N GLY A 20 -13.96 -8.82 -28.73
CA GLY A 20 -13.07 -9.57 -29.65
C GLY A 20 -11.61 -9.83 -29.27
N ALA A 21 -11.16 -9.61 -28.03
CA ALA A 21 -9.80 -10.03 -27.64
C ALA A 21 -9.74 -11.55 -27.41
N TRP A 22 -8.78 -12.24 -28.06
CA TRP A 22 -8.56 -13.67 -27.86
C TRP A 22 -8.04 -13.97 -26.44
N PRO A 23 -8.37 -15.14 -25.86
CA PRO A 23 -7.93 -15.52 -24.51
C PRO A 23 -6.41 -15.42 -24.31
N ASP A 24 -5.62 -15.86 -25.29
CA ASP A 24 -4.15 -15.83 -25.21
C ASP A 24 -3.59 -14.40 -25.19
N THR A 25 -4.19 -13.50 -25.96
CA THR A 25 -3.83 -12.08 -25.94
C THR A 25 -4.13 -11.47 -24.57
N THR A 26 -5.26 -11.82 -23.97
CA THR A 26 -5.63 -11.35 -22.64
C THR A 26 -4.68 -11.89 -21.58
N HIS A 27 -4.29 -13.15 -21.69
CA HIS A 27 -3.31 -13.78 -20.81
C HIS A 27 -1.97 -13.04 -20.84
N LEU A 28 -1.41 -12.81 -22.03
CA LEU A 28 -0.12 -12.13 -22.19
C LEU A 28 -0.14 -10.70 -21.65
N ARG A 29 -1.24 -9.97 -21.86
CA ARG A 29 -1.42 -8.62 -21.32
C ARG A 29 -1.43 -8.60 -19.80
N ARG A 30 -2.10 -9.57 -19.17
CA ARG A 30 -2.13 -9.70 -17.71
C ARG A 30 -0.75 -10.02 -17.14
N ILE A 31 0.02 -10.89 -17.80
CA ILE A 31 1.42 -11.17 -17.41
C ILE A 31 2.24 -9.89 -17.45
N ARG A 32 2.23 -9.16 -18.58
CA ARG A 32 2.99 -7.91 -18.73
C ARG A 32 2.59 -6.86 -17.69
N ALA A 33 1.30 -6.78 -17.36
CA ALA A 33 0.82 -5.88 -16.33
C ALA A 33 1.36 -6.25 -14.95
N LEU A 34 1.32 -7.54 -14.58
CA LEU A 34 1.90 -8.00 -13.30
C LEU A 34 3.40 -7.76 -13.23
N GLU A 35 4.14 -8.06 -14.30
CA GLU A 35 5.59 -7.80 -14.38
C GLU A 35 5.89 -6.31 -14.24
N GLY A 36 5.11 -5.46 -14.92
CA GLY A 36 5.25 -4.02 -14.84
C GLY A 36 4.90 -3.46 -13.45
N THR A 37 3.82 -3.93 -12.84
CA THR A 37 3.43 -3.56 -11.46
C THR A 37 4.51 -3.96 -10.47
N ALA A 38 5.04 -5.19 -10.56
CA ALA A 38 6.12 -5.65 -9.70
C ALA A 38 7.41 -4.82 -9.92
N SER A 39 7.76 -4.53 -11.17
CA SER A 39 8.91 -3.68 -11.50
C SER A 39 8.76 -2.27 -10.94
N ALA A 40 7.57 -1.69 -11.01
CA ALA A 40 7.29 -0.37 -10.43
C ALA A 40 7.39 -0.40 -8.89
N MET A 41 6.88 -1.45 -8.24
CA MET A 41 7.01 -1.63 -6.79
C MET A 41 8.48 -1.68 -6.36
N VAL A 42 9.31 -2.44 -7.08
CA VAL A 42 10.75 -2.54 -6.80
C VAL A 42 11.47 -1.21 -7.02
N GLN A 43 11.01 -0.34 -7.92
CA GLN A 43 11.63 0.98 -8.08
C GLN A 43 11.46 1.87 -6.84
N LEU A 44 10.42 1.64 -6.02
CA LEU A 44 10.19 2.40 -4.79
C LEU A 44 11.17 2.04 -3.66
N ASP A 45 11.74 0.83 -3.67
CA ASP A 45 12.79 0.37 -2.73
C ASP A 45 14.03 1.29 -2.73
N ARG A 46 14.27 1.99 -3.85
CA ARG A 46 15.35 2.98 -3.95
C ARG A 46 15.22 4.12 -2.92
N PHE A 47 14.04 4.33 -2.37
CA PHE A 47 13.76 5.27 -1.29
C PHE A 47 13.54 4.47 -0.01
N SER A 48 14.61 4.27 0.75
CA SER A 48 14.59 3.51 2.00
C SER A 48 14.87 4.39 3.21
N PHE A 49 14.35 3.97 4.36
CA PHE A 49 14.35 4.72 5.60
C PHE A 49 14.56 3.81 6.80
N ARG A 50 15.28 4.33 7.79
CA ARG A 50 15.47 3.67 9.09
C ARG A 50 14.23 3.62 9.97
N THR A 51 13.22 4.42 9.65
CA THR A 51 12.03 4.62 10.48
C THR A 51 10.81 4.64 9.59
N GLY A 52 9.78 3.87 9.95
CA GLY A 52 8.49 3.84 9.29
C GLY A 52 7.59 4.94 9.81
N GLY A 53 6.84 5.57 8.90
CA GLY A 53 5.93 6.65 9.23
C GLY A 53 5.55 7.48 8.01
N ARG A 54 5.06 8.70 8.26
CA ARG A 54 4.67 9.64 7.20
C ARG A 54 5.90 10.34 6.61
N LEU A 55 6.08 10.28 5.29
CA LEU A 55 7.11 11.05 4.60
C LEU A 55 6.76 12.55 4.59
N LEU A 56 7.68 13.38 5.06
CA LEU A 56 7.52 14.83 5.10
C LEU A 56 8.50 15.51 4.16
N PHE A 57 7.99 16.40 3.32
CA PHE A 57 8.75 17.09 2.28
C PHE A 57 9.17 18.49 2.75
N GLY A 58 10.40 18.87 2.40
CA GLY A 58 10.90 20.21 2.61
C GLY A 58 10.29 21.23 1.62
N ASN A 59 10.63 22.50 1.81
CA ASN A 59 10.18 23.59 0.91
C ASN A 59 10.70 23.45 -0.53
N ASP A 60 11.73 22.64 -0.74
CA ASP A 60 12.30 22.28 -2.04
C ASP A 60 11.58 21.09 -2.70
N GLY A 61 10.58 20.50 -2.04
CA GLY A 61 9.84 19.34 -2.50
C GLY A 61 10.59 18.02 -2.32
N ASN A 62 11.77 18.02 -1.68
CA ASN A 62 12.53 16.80 -1.41
C ASN A 62 12.11 16.17 -0.07
N PRO A 63 12.20 14.83 0.06
CA PRO A 63 12.02 14.15 1.34
C PRO A 63 12.99 14.71 2.40
N SER A 64 12.46 15.09 3.57
CA SER A 64 13.25 15.73 4.64
C SER A 64 13.30 14.92 5.92
N HIS A 65 12.18 14.31 6.34
CA HIS A 65 12.08 13.50 7.55
C HIS A 65 10.88 12.56 7.53
N ILE A 66 10.88 11.61 8.45
CA ILE A 66 9.76 10.72 8.74
C ILE A 66 9.05 11.22 9.99
N GLY A 67 7.75 11.51 9.87
CA GLY A 67 6.88 11.96 10.95
C GLY A 67 5.89 10.89 11.40
N ALA A 68 5.11 11.23 12.42
CA ALA A 68 4.01 10.40 12.89
C ALA A 68 2.95 10.18 11.80
N MET A 69 2.35 9.00 11.79
CA MET A 69 1.16 8.72 10.99
C MET A 69 -0.09 9.14 11.75
N LEU A 70 -1.15 9.46 11.02
CA LEU A 70 -2.45 9.74 11.60
C LEU A 70 -3.33 8.51 11.39
N ASP A 71 -3.73 7.88 12.49
CA ASP A 71 -4.79 6.87 12.49
C ASP A 71 -6.14 7.56 12.61
N ARG A 72 -7.10 7.14 11.79
CA ARG A 72 -8.46 7.65 11.79
C ARG A 72 -9.37 6.64 12.48
N TRP A 73 -9.71 6.92 13.73
CA TRP A 73 -10.53 6.04 14.54
C TRP A 73 -12.00 6.47 14.56
N PHE A 74 -12.90 5.53 14.26
CA PHE A 74 -14.34 5.70 14.42
C PHE A 74 -14.79 5.08 15.75
N VAL A 75 -14.95 5.91 16.78
CA VAL A 75 -15.26 5.46 18.16
C VAL A 75 -16.51 4.60 18.22
N HIS A 76 -17.54 4.94 17.44
CA HIS A 76 -18.82 4.23 17.46
C HIS A 76 -19.16 3.51 16.14
N LYS A 77 -18.21 3.43 15.19
CA LYS A 77 -18.44 2.94 13.81
C LYS A 77 -19.58 3.67 13.07
N ASP A 78 -20.03 4.81 13.61
CA ASP A 78 -20.98 5.70 12.96
C ASP A 78 -20.20 6.60 11.99
N PRO A 79 -20.50 6.58 10.68
CA PRO A 79 -19.83 7.47 9.72
C PRO A 79 -20.16 8.95 9.93
N ASP A 80 -21.22 9.28 10.69
CA ASP A 80 -21.61 10.66 11.00
C ASP A 80 -20.87 11.23 12.23
N ASP A 81 -20.13 10.40 12.98
CA ASP A 81 -19.31 10.86 14.10
C ASP A 81 -18.04 11.59 13.62
N ASP A 82 -17.65 12.61 14.38
CA ASP A 82 -16.37 13.28 14.16
C ASP A 82 -15.22 12.27 14.31
N PRO A 83 -14.35 12.13 13.30
CA PRO A 83 -13.24 11.19 13.37
C PRO A 83 -12.24 11.64 14.45
N ILE A 84 -11.84 10.72 15.33
CA ILE A 84 -10.72 10.95 16.23
C ILE A 84 -9.44 10.57 15.48
N TYR A 85 -8.52 11.53 15.39
CA TYR A 85 -7.19 11.29 14.86
C TYR A 85 -6.23 10.97 16.00
N SER A 86 -5.57 9.81 15.92
CA SER A 86 -4.49 9.44 16.84
C SER A 86 -3.14 9.53 16.12
N GLU A 87 -2.17 10.17 16.75
CA GLU A 87 -0.80 10.20 16.24
C GLU A 87 -0.08 8.89 16.59
N CYS A 88 0.37 8.21 15.55
CA CYS A 88 1.14 6.98 15.62
C CYS A 88 2.59 7.34 15.42
N ALA A 89 3.38 7.27 16.48
CA ALA A 89 4.78 7.65 16.44
C ALA A 89 5.53 6.86 15.36
N ALA A 90 6.48 7.54 14.71
CA ALA A 90 7.38 6.88 13.78
C ALA A 90 8.20 5.80 14.53
N SER A 91 8.39 4.64 13.93
CA SER A 91 9.06 3.50 14.57
C SER A 91 10.24 3.00 13.74
N SER A 92 11.37 2.75 14.39
CA SER A 92 12.50 2.04 13.77
C SER A 92 12.40 0.52 13.89
N ASP A 93 11.44 0.01 14.68
CA ASP A 93 11.15 -1.41 14.79
C ASP A 93 9.99 -1.75 13.85
N PRO A 94 10.22 -2.54 12.78
CA PRO A 94 9.18 -2.95 11.84
C PRO A 94 8.05 -3.72 12.50
N LYS A 95 8.35 -4.55 13.51
CA LYS A 95 7.33 -5.34 14.19
C LYS A 95 6.42 -4.45 15.01
N ALA A 96 6.98 -3.49 15.74
CA ALA A 96 6.19 -2.47 16.42
C ALA A 96 5.38 -1.63 15.44
N TYR A 97 5.94 -1.31 14.26
CA TYR A 97 5.22 -0.59 13.21
C TYR A 97 4.01 -1.38 12.68
N TYR A 98 4.13 -2.69 12.49
CA TYR A 98 3.01 -3.54 12.06
C TYR A 98 1.94 -3.73 13.15
N THR A 99 2.32 -3.74 14.44
CA THR A 99 1.38 -4.03 15.54
C THR A 99 0.77 -2.80 16.19
N ILE A 100 1.30 -1.59 15.96
CA ILE A 100 0.88 -0.37 16.67
C ILE A 100 -0.64 -0.14 16.66
N MET A 101 -1.32 -0.44 15.55
CA MET A 101 -2.78 -0.29 15.46
C MET A 101 -3.54 -1.30 16.32
N LEU A 102 -3.01 -2.52 16.42
CA LEU A 102 -3.57 -3.57 17.29
C LEU A 102 -3.36 -3.24 18.77
N ASP A 103 -2.22 -2.61 19.09
CA ASP A 103 -1.86 -2.22 20.45
C ASP A 103 -2.67 -1.02 20.95
N MET A 104 -2.93 -0.04 20.07
CA MET A 104 -3.77 1.12 20.38
C MET A 104 -5.24 0.76 20.57
N HIS A 105 -5.74 -0.22 19.81
CA HIS A 105 -7.14 -0.57 19.75
C HIS A 105 -7.40 -2.04 20.11
N PRO A 106 -7.18 -2.44 21.37
CA PRO A 106 -7.27 -3.83 21.78
C PRO A 106 -8.71 -4.36 21.68
N GLU A 107 -8.86 -5.50 21.00
CA GLU A 107 -10.13 -6.19 20.83
C GLU A 107 -10.69 -6.71 22.16
N GLN A 108 -11.92 -6.31 22.49
CA GLN A 108 -12.60 -6.73 23.71
C GLN A 108 -13.30 -8.09 23.56
N ASN A 109 -13.72 -8.42 22.35
CA ASN A 109 -14.45 -9.65 22.03
C ASN A 109 -13.49 -10.84 21.88
N LYS A 110 -13.89 -12.01 22.40
CA LYS A 110 -13.03 -13.22 22.43
C LYS A 110 -12.52 -13.65 21.04
N VAL A 111 -13.38 -13.67 20.04
CA VAL A 111 -13.02 -14.13 18.69
C VAL A 111 -12.10 -13.14 17.97
N PRO A 112 -12.44 -11.84 17.84
CA PRO A 112 -11.53 -10.84 17.30
C PRO A 112 -10.19 -10.77 18.05
N ARG A 113 -10.19 -10.90 19.38
CA ARG A 113 -8.97 -10.98 20.17
C ARG A 113 -8.09 -12.17 19.79
N GLY A 114 -8.68 -13.35 19.58
CA GLY A 114 -7.95 -14.52 19.10
C GLY A 114 -7.34 -14.31 17.72
N LEU A 115 -8.05 -13.64 16.81
CA LEU A 115 -7.54 -13.26 15.49
C LEU A 115 -6.40 -12.25 15.57
N ALA A 116 -6.50 -11.22 16.42
CA ALA A 116 -5.44 -10.26 16.67
C ALA A 116 -4.18 -10.93 17.23
N MET A 117 -4.33 -11.87 18.18
CA MET A 117 -3.21 -12.65 18.69
C MET A 117 -2.55 -13.52 17.61
N LEU A 118 -3.35 -14.18 16.77
CA LEU A 118 -2.82 -14.94 15.63
C LEU A 118 -2.07 -14.03 14.66
N LEU A 119 -2.61 -12.85 14.34
CA LEU A 119 -1.96 -11.87 13.48
C LEU A 119 -0.61 -11.40 14.06
N CYS A 120 -0.55 -11.05 15.35
CA CYS A 120 0.71 -10.71 16.02
C CYS A 120 1.72 -11.88 15.96
N GLN A 121 1.25 -13.12 16.11
CA GLN A 121 2.10 -14.30 15.99
C GLN A 121 2.67 -14.45 14.58
N LEU A 122 1.85 -14.25 13.54
CA LEU A 122 2.29 -14.29 12.15
C LEU A 122 3.29 -13.18 11.84
N ILE A 123 3.05 -11.95 12.33
CA ILE A 123 3.98 -10.82 12.21
C ILE A 123 5.31 -11.14 12.89
N SER A 124 5.29 -11.79 14.06
CA SER A 124 6.51 -12.15 14.79
C SER A 124 7.45 -13.08 13.99
N TRP A 125 6.90 -13.86 13.05
CA TRP A 125 7.64 -14.76 12.16
C TRP A 125 8.19 -14.09 10.91
N ILE A 126 7.80 -12.85 10.61
CA ILE A 126 8.39 -12.09 9.51
C ILE A 126 9.86 -11.83 9.86
N SER A 127 10.72 -12.14 8.89
CA SER A 127 12.16 -11.92 8.97
C SER A 127 12.46 -10.50 8.53
N GLU A 128 13.20 -9.76 9.35
CA GLU A 128 13.60 -8.39 9.03
C GLU A 128 14.92 -8.37 8.25
N PRO A 129 15.10 -7.42 7.31
CA PRO A 129 16.35 -7.27 6.59
C PRO A 129 17.48 -6.87 7.56
N SER A 130 18.59 -7.59 7.54
CA SER A 130 19.72 -7.35 8.45
C SER A 130 20.74 -6.33 7.94
N SER A 131 20.74 -6.04 6.64
CA SER A 131 21.76 -5.22 5.97
C SER A 131 21.23 -4.01 5.22
N MET A 132 19.92 -3.74 5.31
CA MET A 132 19.27 -2.63 4.61
C MET A 132 18.33 -1.90 5.56
N ASP A 133 18.02 -0.65 5.20
CA ASP A 133 16.99 0.12 5.88
C ASP A 133 15.64 -0.65 5.80
N PRO A 134 14.92 -0.82 6.92
CA PRO A 134 13.81 -1.77 6.97
C PRO A 134 12.50 -1.24 6.40
N PHE A 135 12.42 0.08 6.11
CA PHE A 135 11.24 0.70 5.51
C PHE A 135 11.59 1.24 4.13
N VAL A 136 10.64 1.14 3.20
CA VAL A 136 10.74 1.68 1.85
C VAL A 136 9.53 2.54 1.53
N LEU A 137 9.65 3.42 0.54
CA LEU A 137 8.49 4.11 0.00
C LEU A 137 7.52 3.08 -0.58
N ALA A 138 6.24 3.21 -0.24
CA ALA A 138 5.18 2.37 -0.75
C ALA A 138 4.02 3.25 -1.22
N HIS A 139 3.30 2.77 -2.23
CA HIS A 139 2.02 3.36 -2.57
C HIS A 139 1.00 3.05 -1.46
N PRO A 140 0.28 4.03 -0.93
CA PRO A 140 -0.63 3.82 0.19
C PRO A 140 -1.84 2.95 -0.18
N ASP A 141 -2.23 2.95 -1.46
CA ASP A 141 -3.30 2.11 -2.01
C ASP A 141 -2.81 1.36 -3.25
N PHE A 142 -1.98 0.32 -3.08
CA PHE A 142 -1.38 -0.42 -4.19
C PHE A 142 -2.37 -1.43 -4.82
N ASP A 143 -3.54 -0.93 -5.20
CA ASP A 143 -4.66 -1.70 -5.76
C ASP A 143 -4.76 -1.55 -7.28
N ILE A 144 -5.33 -2.56 -7.94
CA ILE A 144 -5.50 -2.63 -9.40
C ILE A 144 -6.24 -1.42 -10.00
N GLN A 145 -7.09 -0.75 -9.22
CA GLN A 145 -7.81 0.46 -9.65
C GLN A 145 -6.87 1.66 -9.93
N ASN A 146 -5.68 1.67 -9.33
CA ASN A 146 -4.74 2.79 -9.38
C ASN A 146 -3.69 2.67 -10.48
N PHE A 147 -3.78 1.64 -11.32
CA PHE A 147 -2.83 1.41 -12.42
C PHE A 147 -3.47 1.66 -13.78
N PHE A 148 -2.75 2.38 -14.63
CA PHE A 148 -3.05 2.52 -16.05
C PHE A 148 -2.06 1.72 -16.88
N VAL A 149 -2.57 1.04 -17.91
CA VAL A 149 -1.76 0.23 -18.81
C VAL A 149 -1.99 0.58 -20.28
N SER A 150 -1.04 0.21 -21.13
CA SER A 150 -1.19 0.26 -22.59
C SER A 150 -2.21 -0.80 -23.06
N GLU A 151 -2.57 -0.77 -24.33
CA GLU A 151 -3.36 -1.85 -24.93
C GLU A 151 -2.67 -3.21 -24.79
N GLU A 152 -1.34 -3.22 -24.73
CA GLU A 152 -0.51 -4.40 -24.61
C GLU A 152 -0.20 -4.82 -23.18
N GLY A 153 -0.77 -4.12 -22.18
CA GLY A 153 -0.66 -4.48 -20.76
C GLY A 153 0.56 -3.86 -20.06
N GLU A 154 1.31 -2.97 -20.70
CA GLU A 154 2.46 -2.30 -20.07
C GLU A 154 2.01 -1.17 -19.16
N ILE A 155 2.58 -1.04 -17.95
CA ILE A 155 2.28 0.09 -17.06
C ILE A 155 2.61 1.43 -17.73
N ARG A 156 1.64 2.35 -17.66
CA ARG A 156 1.73 3.74 -18.16
C ARG A 156 1.72 4.77 -17.05
N GLY A 157 1.14 4.41 -15.90
CA GLY A 157 1.13 5.28 -14.75
C GLY A 157 0.46 4.64 -13.54
N ILE A 158 0.74 5.23 -12.39
CA ILE A 158 0.15 4.92 -11.09
C ILE A 158 -0.43 6.24 -10.57
N ILE A 159 -1.63 6.18 -10.00
CA ILE A 159 -2.35 7.33 -9.45
C ILE A 159 -2.76 7.08 -8.01
N ASP A 160 -3.24 8.15 -7.36
CA ASP A 160 -3.60 8.22 -5.94
C ASP A 160 -2.43 7.86 -5.00
#